data_AF-A0A7Y9IBF8-F1
#
_entry.id   AF-A0A7Y9IBF8-F1
#
_cell.length_a   1.000
_cell.length_b   1.000
_cell.length_c   1.000
_cell.angle_alpha   90.00
_cell.angle_beta   90.00
_cell.angle_gamma   90.00
#
_symmetry.space_group_name_H-M   'P 1'
#
loop_
_entity.id
_entity.type
_entity.pdbx_description
1 polymer ?
#
loop_
_entity_poly.entity_id
_entity_poly.type
_entity_poly.pdbx_seq_one_letter_code
_entity_poly.pdbx_strand_id
1 'polypeptide(L)'
;MIAPKVEDQYRWRVELSCGCVHEIYTRGKDSFPDDRPVIDPVTNQELPEGESWCMADHRTPSPYRMIVEWTSREVKELPPDPEEPQHGLDQATWSKIRCAEPRSRAYWRVKLACGHVHDSVITDADWRPEQGPELVTAERAAEMRSELEKLWELDGDLTASDENERDHWRRMIDLRWPQPSPEVACYTCRHAYRVTGYQRVGWLIPRTRPAAVPKSPKSPDRRRIEAQLSKIEAEAESLRKRLRELDNGAG
;
A
#
# COMPACT_ATOMS: atom_id res chain seq x y z
N MET A 1 7.06 8.86 -16.87
CA MET A 1 7.44 9.13 -15.46
C MET A 1 8.91 8.74 -15.31
N ILE A 2 9.79 9.65 -14.87
CA ILE A 2 11.22 9.34 -14.69
C ILE A 2 11.37 8.64 -13.34
N ALA A 3 11.92 7.42 -13.33
CA ALA A 3 12.19 6.70 -12.09
C ALA A 3 13.13 7.54 -11.19
N PRO A 4 12.83 7.69 -9.89
CA PRO A 4 13.69 8.46 -9.00
C PRO A 4 15.09 7.84 -8.95
N LYS A 5 16.12 8.69 -9.04
CA LYS A 5 17.51 8.25 -8.94
C LYS A 5 17.77 7.63 -7.57
N VAL A 6 18.66 6.64 -7.52
CA VAL A 6 18.97 5.89 -6.30
C VAL A 6 19.57 6.82 -5.22
N GLU A 7 20.30 7.86 -5.64
CA GLU A 7 20.88 8.90 -4.75
C GLU A 7 19.84 9.78 -4.04
N ASP A 8 18.59 9.77 -4.53
CA ASP A 8 17.47 10.51 -3.96
C ASP A 8 16.58 9.65 -3.07
N GLN A 9 16.88 8.34 -2.94
CA GLN A 9 16.08 7.44 -2.13
C GLN A 9 16.47 7.49 -0.65
N TYR A 10 15.46 7.61 0.20
CA TYR A 10 15.60 7.54 1.65
C TYR A 10 14.89 6.30 2.18
N ARG A 11 15.59 5.58 3.06
CA ARG A 11 15.20 4.30 3.65
C ARG A 11 14.40 4.54 4.93
N TRP A 12 13.28 3.83 5.02
CA TRP A 12 12.43 3.79 6.19
C TRP A 12 12.20 2.35 6.60
N ARG A 13 12.11 2.09 7.90
CA ARG A 13 11.46 0.89 8.41
C ARG A 13 10.04 1.26 8.81
N VAL A 14 9.09 0.49 8.34
CA VAL A 14 7.66 0.67 8.56
C VAL A 14 7.17 -0.55 9.32
N GLU A 15 6.57 -0.33 10.48
CA GLU A 15 5.89 -1.38 11.23
C GLU A 15 4.41 -1.40 10.86
N LEU A 16 3.88 -2.58 10.58
CA LEU A 16 2.48 -2.79 10.28
C LEU A 16 1.74 -3.39 11.47
N SER A 17 0.41 -3.26 11.50
CA SER A 17 -0.43 -3.79 12.57
C SER A 17 -0.43 -5.32 12.68
N CYS A 18 0.07 -6.03 11.66
CA CYS A 18 0.36 -7.47 11.74
C CYS A 18 1.68 -7.80 12.45
N GLY A 19 2.43 -6.78 12.88
CA GLY A 19 3.76 -6.91 13.51
C GLY A 19 4.92 -7.05 12.52
N CYS A 20 4.66 -7.14 11.22
CA CYS A 20 5.73 -7.15 10.22
C CYS A 20 6.40 -5.78 10.13
N VAL A 21 7.72 -5.80 9.94
CA VAL A 21 8.52 -4.60 9.66
C VAL A 21 9.07 -4.72 8.25
N HIS A 22 8.78 -3.73 7.41
CA HIS A 22 9.26 -3.68 6.03
C HIS A 22 10.19 -2.48 5.85
N GLU A 23 11.21 -2.66 5.01
CA GLU A 23 11.99 -1.54 4.54
C GLU A 23 11.37 -0.97 3.27
N ILE A 24 11.10 0.34 3.25
CA ILE A 24 10.58 1.02 2.07
C ILE A 24 11.44 2.24 1.70
N TYR A 25 11.26 2.72 0.47
CA TYR A 25 12.04 3.80 -0.11
C TYR A 25 11.14 4.95 -0.55
N THR A 26 11.47 6.15 -0.12
CA THR A 26 10.77 7.40 -0.49
C THR A 26 11.75 8.36 -1.16
N ARG A 27 11.24 9.41 -1.81
CA ARG A 27 12.07 10.44 -2.43
C ARG A 27 12.49 11.49 -1.41
N GLY A 28 13.59 11.22 -0.72
CA GLY A 28 14.16 12.11 0.29
C GLY A 28 13.61 11.89 1.69
N LYS A 29 14.27 12.50 2.68
CA LYS A 29 13.98 12.27 4.10
C LYS A 29 12.65 12.88 4.58
N ASP A 30 12.08 13.81 3.84
CA ASP A 30 10.90 14.57 4.27
C ASP A 30 9.61 14.07 3.59
N SER A 31 9.70 13.01 2.77
CA SER A 31 8.55 12.26 2.27
C SER A 31 8.34 11.04 3.16
N PHE A 32 7.29 11.06 3.97
CA PHE A 32 6.94 9.96 4.84
C PHE A 32 6.30 8.82 4.03
N PRO A 33 6.45 7.56 4.50
CA PRO A 33 5.85 6.39 3.88
C PRO A 33 4.34 6.45 3.59
N ASP A 34 3.57 7.16 4.42
CA ASP A 34 2.12 7.33 4.37
C ASP A 34 1.65 8.55 3.60
N ASP A 35 2.56 9.44 3.18
CA ASP A 35 2.21 10.64 2.40
C ASP A 35 1.58 10.30 1.03
N ARG A 36 1.70 9.04 0.59
CA ARG A 36 1.13 8.56 -0.66
C ARG A 36 0.34 7.27 -0.44
N PRO A 37 -0.84 7.16 -1.05
CA PRO A 37 -1.59 5.92 -1.00
C PRO A 37 -0.79 4.80 -1.66
N VAL A 38 -0.73 3.67 -0.97
CA VAL A 38 -0.19 2.44 -1.54
C VAL A 38 -1.23 1.88 -2.52
N ILE A 39 -0.79 1.41 -3.68
CA ILE A 39 -1.67 0.79 -4.66
C ILE A 39 -1.81 -0.70 -4.33
N ASP A 40 -3.05 -1.17 -4.22
CA ASP A 40 -3.38 -2.58 -4.15
C ASP A 40 -2.92 -3.27 -5.46
N PRO A 41 -1.96 -4.20 -5.42
CA PRO A 41 -1.47 -4.89 -6.60
C PRO A 41 -2.53 -5.77 -7.29
N VAL A 42 -3.65 -6.07 -6.63
CA VAL A 42 -4.72 -6.92 -7.18
C VAL A 42 -5.74 -6.09 -7.93
N THR A 43 -6.26 -5.04 -7.29
CA THR A 43 -7.35 -4.21 -7.87
C THR A 43 -6.84 -2.94 -8.55
N ASN A 44 -5.54 -2.65 -8.40
CA ASN A 44 -4.89 -1.42 -8.86
C ASN A 44 -5.60 -0.16 -8.33
N GLN A 45 -6.23 -0.26 -7.16
CA GLN A 45 -6.87 0.85 -6.44
C GLN A 45 -6.00 1.31 -5.29
N GLU A 46 -6.16 2.57 -4.88
CA GLU A 46 -5.54 3.09 -3.68
C GLU A 46 -6.07 2.35 -2.44
N LEU A 47 -5.17 1.85 -1.60
CA LEU A 47 -5.53 1.34 -0.29
C LEU A 47 -6.05 2.50 0.59
N PRO A 48 -6.90 2.20 1.58
CA PRO A 48 -7.29 3.15 2.60
C PRO A 48 -6.08 3.86 3.22
N GLU A 49 -6.27 5.12 3.59
CA GLU A 49 -5.21 5.96 4.17
C GLU A 49 -4.57 5.28 5.39
N GLY A 50 -3.24 5.32 5.46
CA GLY A 50 -2.46 4.70 6.52
C GLY A 50 -2.34 3.17 6.41
N GLU A 51 -2.86 2.54 5.36
CA GLU A 51 -2.60 1.12 5.08
C GLU A 51 -1.43 0.91 4.12
N SER A 52 -0.76 -0.22 4.28
CA SER A 52 0.31 -0.67 3.40
C SER A 52 0.17 -2.16 3.15
N TRP A 53 0.72 -2.61 2.02
CA TRP A 53 0.71 -4.00 1.61
C TRP A 53 1.81 -4.81 2.31
N CYS A 54 1.43 -5.89 2.99
CA CYS A 54 2.32 -6.88 3.58
C CYS A 54 2.51 -8.06 2.62
N MET A 55 3.77 -8.37 2.32
CA MET A 55 4.16 -9.50 1.47
C MET A 55 4.33 -10.82 2.25
N ALA A 56 4.23 -10.80 3.59
CA ALA A 56 4.35 -12.00 4.39
C ALA A 56 3.09 -12.87 4.26
N ASP A 57 3.28 -14.19 4.16
CA ASP A 57 2.16 -15.12 4.22
C ASP A 57 1.79 -15.38 5.69
N HIS A 58 0.77 -14.70 6.16
CA HIS A 58 0.20 -14.90 7.49
C HIS A 58 -0.71 -16.13 7.58
N ARG A 59 -0.94 -16.86 6.47
CA ARG A 59 -1.92 -17.96 6.36
C ARG A 59 -3.30 -17.62 6.94
N THR A 60 -3.61 -16.33 7.02
CA THR A 60 -4.90 -15.85 7.54
C THR A 60 -5.90 -15.92 6.40
N PRO A 61 -7.07 -16.51 6.61
CA PRO A 61 -8.07 -16.57 5.56
C PRO A 61 -8.62 -15.16 5.28
N SER A 62 -9.04 -14.94 4.04
CA SER A 62 -9.64 -13.65 3.64
C SER A 62 -10.94 -13.43 4.41
N PRO A 63 -11.08 -12.34 5.17
CA PRO A 63 -12.32 -12.08 5.90
C PRO A 63 -13.43 -11.71 4.92
N TYR A 64 -14.63 -12.22 5.15
CA TYR A 64 -15.83 -11.77 4.46
C TYR A 64 -16.19 -10.35 4.90
N ARG A 65 -16.47 -9.48 3.93
CA ARG A 65 -16.83 -8.07 4.16
C ARG A 65 -18.07 -7.75 3.34
N MET A 66 -18.99 -7.01 3.96
CA MET A 66 -20.20 -6.57 3.28
C MET A 66 -19.86 -5.62 2.13
N ILE A 67 -20.63 -5.73 1.05
CA ILE A 67 -20.67 -4.76 -0.04
C ILE A 67 -21.42 -3.53 0.45
N VAL A 68 -20.79 -2.36 0.42
CA VAL A 68 -21.39 -1.09 0.83
C VAL A 68 -21.67 -0.16 -0.35
N GLU A 69 -21.03 -0.39 -1.49
CA GLU A 69 -21.19 0.44 -2.69
C GLU A 69 -20.94 -0.36 -3.96
N TRP A 70 -21.78 -0.18 -4.97
CA TRP A 70 -21.63 -0.74 -6.32
C TRP A 70 -21.10 0.36 -7.24
N THR A 71 -19.82 0.31 -7.62
CA THR A 71 -19.12 1.48 -8.18
C THR A 71 -19.06 1.49 -9.70
N SER A 72 -18.69 0.37 -10.32
CA SER A 72 -18.65 0.25 -11.79
C SER A 72 -19.22 -1.07 -12.27
N ARG A 73 -19.85 -1.03 -13.45
CA ARG A 73 -20.50 -2.17 -14.08
C ARG A 73 -19.97 -2.34 -15.50
N GLU A 74 -19.53 -3.55 -15.81
CA GLU A 74 -19.16 -3.98 -17.16
C GLU A 74 -20.01 -5.19 -17.54
N VAL A 75 -20.72 -5.13 -18.67
CA VAL A 75 -21.44 -6.31 -19.18
C VAL A 75 -20.56 -7.01 -20.19
N LYS A 76 -20.38 -8.32 -20.00
CA LYS A 76 -19.64 -9.18 -20.92
C LYS A 76 -20.57 -10.22 -21.51
N GLU A 77 -20.48 -10.37 -22.82
CA GLU A 77 -21.08 -11.50 -23.54
C GLU A 77 -20.14 -12.70 -23.42
N LEU A 78 -20.66 -13.78 -22.85
CA LEU A 78 -19.96 -15.05 -22.71
C LEU A 78 -20.49 -16.01 -23.76
N PRO A 79 -19.60 -16.68 -24.53
CA PRO A 79 -20.03 -17.73 -25.44
C PRO A 79 -20.61 -18.92 -24.66
N PRO A 80 -21.29 -19.85 -25.36
CA PRO A 80 -21.60 -21.16 -24.80
C PRO A 80 -20.37 -21.81 -24.17
N ASP A 81 -20.57 -22.45 -23.02
CA ASP A 81 -19.54 -23.29 -22.42
C ASP A 81 -19.31 -24.51 -23.34
N PRO A 82 -18.06 -24.99 -23.52
CA PRO A 82 -17.78 -26.11 -24.41
C PRO A 82 -18.51 -27.41 -24.03
N GLU A 83 -18.74 -28.30 -24.99
CA GLU A 83 -19.35 -29.61 -24.71
C GLU A 83 -18.41 -30.52 -23.93
N GLU A 84 -17.11 -30.42 -24.20
CA GLU A 84 -16.06 -31.15 -23.51
C GLU A 84 -15.87 -30.61 -22.07
N PRO A 85 -15.70 -31.50 -21.08
CA PRO A 85 -15.53 -31.09 -19.70
C PRO A 85 -14.29 -30.24 -19.46
N GLN A 86 -14.44 -29.21 -18.64
CA GLN A 86 -13.34 -28.36 -18.20
C GLN A 86 -13.04 -28.55 -16.72
N HIS A 87 -11.90 -27.99 -16.29
CA HIS A 87 -11.49 -27.93 -14.88
C HIS A 87 -11.37 -29.30 -14.17
N GLY A 88 -11.09 -30.36 -14.94
CA GLY A 88 -10.94 -31.72 -14.40
C GLY A 88 -12.26 -32.38 -13.98
N LEU A 89 -13.40 -31.84 -14.40
CA LEU A 89 -14.72 -32.41 -14.11
C LEU A 89 -15.03 -33.59 -15.03
N ASP A 90 -15.82 -34.54 -14.52
CA ASP A 90 -16.37 -35.62 -15.35
C ASP A 90 -17.53 -35.13 -16.23
N GLN A 91 -17.87 -35.89 -17.27
CA GLN A 91 -18.92 -35.52 -18.22
C GLN A 91 -20.29 -35.35 -17.59
N ALA A 92 -20.64 -36.17 -16.59
CA ALA A 92 -21.96 -36.14 -15.97
C ALA A 92 -22.12 -34.88 -15.10
N THR A 93 -21.08 -34.49 -14.38
CA THR A 93 -21.04 -33.25 -13.61
C THR A 93 -21.02 -32.03 -14.53
N TRP A 94 -20.15 -32.02 -15.54
CA TRP A 94 -20.05 -30.93 -16.51
C TRP A 94 -21.38 -30.66 -17.21
N SER A 95 -22.07 -31.70 -17.66
CA SER A 95 -23.35 -31.57 -18.36
C SER A 95 -24.46 -30.94 -17.51
N LYS A 96 -24.34 -30.98 -16.17
CA LYS A 96 -25.31 -30.35 -15.25
C LYS A 96 -25.04 -28.87 -15.00
N ILE A 97 -23.78 -28.43 -15.12
CA ILE A 97 -23.38 -27.07 -14.74
C ILE A 97 -23.02 -26.19 -15.95
N ARG A 98 -22.66 -26.79 -17.08
CA ARG A 98 -22.31 -26.06 -18.30
C ARG A 98 -23.51 -25.28 -18.82
N CYS A 99 -23.27 -24.04 -19.24
CA CYS A 99 -24.26 -23.23 -19.94
C CYS A 99 -24.11 -23.44 -21.45
N ALA A 100 -25.04 -24.18 -22.05
CA ALA A 100 -25.02 -24.49 -23.48
C ALA A 100 -25.37 -23.29 -24.39
N GLU A 101 -25.93 -22.22 -23.84
CA GLU A 101 -26.36 -21.04 -24.57
C GLU A 101 -25.44 -19.84 -24.26
N PRO A 102 -25.26 -18.91 -25.23
CA PRO A 102 -24.55 -17.66 -24.95
C PRO A 102 -25.30 -16.86 -23.90
N ARG A 103 -24.57 -16.16 -23.03
CA ARG A 103 -25.15 -15.40 -21.92
C ARG A 103 -24.41 -14.11 -21.66
N SER A 104 -25.15 -13.07 -21.30
CA SER A 104 -24.58 -11.81 -20.83
C SER A 104 -24.47 -11.85 -19.30
N ARG A 105 -23.34 -11.43 -18.75
CA ARG A 105 -23.14 -11.29 -17.30
C ARG A 105 -22.64 -9.89 -16.97
N ALA A 106 -23.15 -9.32 -15.88
CA ALA A 106 -22.62 -8.06 -15.35
C ALA A 106 -21.52 -8.35 -14.34
N TYR A 107 -20.33 -7.80 -14.60
CA TYR A 107 -19.19 -7.79 -13.71
C TYR A 107 -19.16 -6.45 -13.00
N TRP A 108 -19.24 -6.51 -11.68
CA TRP A 108 -19.23 -5.35 -10.83
C TRP A 108 -17.90 -5.20 -10.11
N ARG A 109 -17.47 -3.95 -10.04
CA ARG A 109 -16.55 -3.47 -9.02
C ARG A 109 -17.37 -2.95 -7.87
N VAL A 110 -17.00 -3.34 -6.65
CA VAL A 110 -17.70 -2.97 -5.43
C VAL A 110 -16.74 -2.45 -4.38
N LYS A 111 -17.21 -1.55 -3.52
CA LYS A 111 -16.50 -1.15 -2.31
C LYS A 111 -17.04 -1.96 -1.14
N LEU A 112 -16.12 -2.49 -0.34
CA LEU A 112 -16.45 -3.29 0.83
C LEU A 112 -16.42 -2.44 2.10
N ALA A 113 -17.06 -2.91 3.16
CA ALA A 113 -17.14 -2.23 4.45
C ALA A 113 -15.77 -1.96 5.10
N CYS A 114 -14.73 -2.70 4.71
CA CYS A 114 -13.35 -2.43 5.13
C CYS A 114 -12.69 -1.28 4.37
N GLY A 115 -13.34 -0.71 3.35
CA GLY A 115 -12.82 0.35 2.50
C GLY A 115 -12.11 -0.15 1.24
N HIS A 116 -11.75 -1.44 1.16
CA HIS A 116 -11.14 -2.03 -0.02
C HIS A 116 -12.14 -2.21 -1.16
N VAL A 117 -11.59 -2.24 -2.37
CA VAL A 117 -12.34 -2.57 -3.58
C VAL A 117 -12.25 -4.07 -3.84
N HIS A 118 -13.33 -4.64 -4.36
CA HIS A 118 -13.35 -6.01 -4.87
C HIS A 118 -13.82 -5.99 -6.31
N ASP A 119 -13.05 -6.67 -7.16
CA ASP A 119 -13.36 -6.83 -8.57
C ASP A 119 -14.04 -8.19 -8.76
N SER A 120 -15.07 -8.23 -9.61
CA SER A 120 -15.73 -9.46 -10.07
C SER A 120 -16.85 -9.99 -9.19
N VAL A 121 -17.69 -9.12 -8.62
CA VAL A 121 -19.04 -9.58 -8.24
C VAL A 121 -19.86 -9.77 -9.51
N ILE A 122 -20.31 -10.99 -9.77
CA ILE A 122 -21.00 -11.37 -11.02
C ILE A 122 -22.50 -11.48 -10.76
N THR A 123 -23.30 -10.83 -11.61
CA THR A 123 -24.77 -10.93 -11.59
C THR A 123 -25.33 -11.22 -12.98
N ASP A 124 -26.63 -11.46 -13.07
CA ASP A 124 -27.35 -11.33 -14.34
C ASP A 124 -27.18 -9.91 -14.91
N ALA A 125 -27.19 -9.81 -16.23
CA ALA A 125 -26.89 -8.55 -16.91
C ALA A 125 -27.95 -7.47 -16.63
N ASP A 126 -29.20 -7.84 -16.49
CA ASP A 126 -30.32 -6.94 -16.20
C ASP A 126 -30.47 -6.59 -14.73
N TRP A 127 -29.90 -7.39 -13.82
CA TRP A 127 -29.93 -7.13 -12.38
C TRP A 127 -29.33 -5.76 -12.01
N ARG A 128 -29.95 -5.10 -11.01
CA ARG A 128 -29.50 -3.82 -10.46
C ARG A 128 -29.52 -3.81 -8.93
N PRO A 129 -28.62 -3.07 -8.26
CA PRO A 129 -28.57 -3.00 -6.80
C PRO A 129 -29.89 -2.63 -6.13
N GLU A 130 -30.71 -1.79 -6.76
CA GLU A 130 -31.99 -1.33 -6.21
C GLU A 130 -33.05 -2.44 -6.14
N GLN A 131 -32.90 -3.50 -6.93
CA GLN A 131 -33.79 -4.66 -6.91
C GLN A 131 -33.56 -5.54 -5.67
N GLY A 132 -32.37 -5.43 -5.06
CA GLY A 132 -31.94 -6.31 -3.98
C GLY A 132 -31.61 -7.73 -4.46
N PRO A 133 -31.17 -8.61 -3.55
CA PRO A 133 -30.84 -9.98 -3.89
C PRO A 133 -32.10 -10.83 -4.06
N GLU A 134 -32.04 -11.80 -4.96
CA GLU A 134 -32.98 -12.91 -5.00
C GLU A 134 -32.73 -13.85 -3.82
N LEU A 135 -33.80 -14.34 -3.21
CA LEU A 135 -33.74 -15.23 -2.04
C LEU A 135 -34.38 -16.57 -2.39
N VAL A 136 -33.81 -17.66 -1.88
CA VAL A 136 -34.45 -18.98 -1.98
C VAL A 136 -35.60 -19.10 -0.98
N THR A 137 -36.48 -20.08 -1.20
CA THR A 137 -37.56 -20.38 -0.25
C THR A 137 -37.00 -20.90 1.07
N ALA A 138 -37.76 -20.77 2.16
CA ALA A 138 -37.34 -21.28 3.47
C ALA A 138 -37.15 -22.80 3.46
N GLU A 139 -38.00 -23.53 2.72
CA GLU A 139 -37.88 -24.98 2.52
C GLU A 139 -36.56 -25.33 1.82
N ARG A 140 -36.24 -24.63 0.72
CA ARG A 140 -34.97 -24.86 0.01
C ARG A 140 -33.76 -24.51 0.87
N ALA A 141 -33.81 -23.45 1.66
CA ALA A 141 -32.74 -23.11 2.59
C ALA A 141 -32.52 -24.21 3.66
N ALA A 142 -33.59 -24.83 4.17
CA ALA A 142 -33.50 -25.93 5.11
C ALA A 142 -32.90 -27.19 4.47
N GLU A 143 -33.27 -27.51 3.23
CA GLU A 143 -32.65 -28.59 2.45
C GLU A 143 -31.15 -28.34 2.25
N MET A 144 -30.78 -27.14 1.78
CA MET A 144 -29.38 -26.75 1.58
C MET A 144 -28.57 -26.89 2.86
N ARG A 145 -29.12 -26.51 4.02
CA ARG A 145 -28.46 -26.70 5.31
C ARG A 145 -28.17 -28.17 5.58
N SER A 146 -29.15 -29.05 5.36
CA SER A 146 -28.97 -30.48 5.60
C SER A 146 -28.00 -31.12 4.62
N GLU A 147 -28.05 -30.74 3.34
CA GLU A 147 -27.11 -31.22 2.31
C GLU A 147 -25.68 -30.82 2.66
N LEU A 148 -25.48 -29.57 3.09
CA LEU A 148 -24.17 -29.02 3.41
C LEU A 148 -23.52 -29.67 4.63
N GLU A 149 -24.26 -29.85 5.73
CA GLU A 149 -23.72 -30.52 6.92
C GLU A 149 -23.35 -31.99 6.63
N LYS A 150 -24.14 -32.69 5.80
CA LYS A 150 -23.80 -34.06 5.35
C LYS A 150 -22.53 -34.10 4.49
N LEU A 151 -22.32 -33.11 3.62
CA LEU A 151 -21.10 -33.00 2.84
C LEU A 151 -19.89 -32.77 3.74
N TRP A 152 -20.04 -31.91 4.75
CA TRP A 152 -18.97 -31.59 5.68
C TRP A 152 -18.63 -32.69 6.69
N GLU A 153 -19.57 -33.57 7.01
CA GLU A 153 -19.32 -34.80 7.78
C GLU A 153 -18.38 -35.78 7.05
N LEU A 154 -18.30 -35.68 5.71
CA LEU A 154 -17.42 -36.51 4.89
C LEU A 154 -16.02 -35.90 4.72
N ASP A 155 -15.87 -34.60 4.99
CA ASP A 155 -14.58 -33.89 4.97
C ASP A 155 -13.83 -34.14 6.28
N GLY A 156 -12.53 -34.47 6.17
CA GLY A 156 -11.64 -34.74 7.30
C GLY A 156 -11.16 -33.48 8.04
N ASP A 157 -9.89 -33.49 8.48
CA ASP A 157 -9.29 -32.38 9.23
C ASP A 157 -9.35 -31.04 8.47
N LEU A 158 -9.91 -30.03 9.15
CA LEU A 158 -10.17 -28.70 8.58
C LEU A 158 -9.02 -27.74 8.84
N THR A 159 -8.74 -26.90 7.86
CA THR A 159 -7.93 -25.71 8.05
C THR A 159 -8.79 -24.54 8.57
N ALA A 160 -8.15 -23.52 9.14
CA ALA A 160 -8.83 -22.29 9.53
C ALA A 160 -9.51 -21.56 8.35
N SER A 161 -9.06 -21.81 7.11
CA SER A 161 -9.72 -21.30 5.91
C SER A 161 -11.06 -22.01 5.67
N ASP A 162 -11.08 -23.31 5.89
CA ASP A 162 -12.29 -24.12 5.73
C ASP A 162 -13.33 -23.70 6.77
N GLU A 163 -12.94 -23.46 8.02
CA GLU A 163 -13.87 -22.97 9.06
C GLU A 163 -14.49 -21.61 8.71
N ASN A 164 -13.69 -20.64 8.25
CA ASN A 164 -14.20 -19.32 7.85
C ASN A 164 -15.18 -19.42 6.67
N GLU A 165 -14.89 -20.28 5.69
CA GLU A 165 -15.80 -20.56 4.59
C GLU A 165 -17.09 -21.23 5.08
N ARG A 166 -17.01 -22.26 5.94
CA ARG A 166 -18.17 -22.93 6.52
C ARG A 166 -19.08 -21.96 7.27
N ASP A 167 -18.50 -21.09 8.08
CA ASP A 167 -19.25 -20.06 8.81
C ASP A 167 -19.93 -19.06 7.87
N HIS A 168 -19.25 -18.67 6.77
CA HIS A 168 -19.88 -17.86 5.74
C HIS A 168 -21.07 -18.56 5.08
N TRP A 169 -20.92 -19.82 4.66
CA TRP A 169 -22.00 -20.56 4.02
C TRP A 169 -23.21 -20.73 4.95
N ARG A 170 -22.98 -21.02 6.24
CA ARG A 170 -24.04 -21.05 7.25
C ARG A 170 -24.78 -19.72 7.33
N ARG A 171 -24.06 -18.59 7.42
CA ARG A 171 -24.69 -17.25 7.40
C ARG A 171 -25.49 -17.00 6.13
N MET A 172 -24.98 -17.40 4.96
CA MET A 172 -25.69 -17.21 3.69
C MET A 172 -26.98 -18.03 3.67
N ILE A 173 -26.96 -19.29 4.12
CA ILE A 173 -28.16 -20.14 4.22
C ILE A 173 -29.18 -19.52 5.19
N ASP A 174 -28.73 -19.00 6.34
CA ASP A 174 -29.59 -18.33 7.32
C ASP A 174 -30.30 -17.11 6.74
N LEU A 175 -29.64 -16.42 5.81
CA LEU A 175 -30.18 -15.30 5.05
C LEU A 175 -31.02 -15.73 3.82
N ARG A 176 -31.30 -17.02 3.66
CA ARG A 176 -31.97 -17.61 2.47
C ARG A 176 -31.19 -17.40 1.18
N TRP A 177 -29.88 -17.63 1.26
CA TRP A 177 -28.93 -17.69 0.15
C TRP A 177 -29.06 -16.53 -0.86
N PRO A 178 -28.86 -15.29 -0.43
CA PRO A 178 -29.01 -14.11 -1.29
C PRO A 178 -28.12 -14.17 -2.54
N GLN A 179 -28.70 -13.87 -3.70
CA GLN A 179 -27.99 -13.75 -4.98
C GLN A 179 -28.23 -12.36 -5.61
N PRO A 180 -27.20 -11.52 -5.79
CA PRO A 180 -25.81 -11.73 -5.36
C PRO A 180 -25.66 -11.76 -3.83
N SER A 181 -24.58 -12.40 -3.34
CA SER A 181 -24.23 -12.39 -1.91
C SER A 181 -23.97 -10.95 -1.43
N PRO A 182 -24.46 -10.56 -0.24
CA PRO A 182 -24.23 -9.25 0.34
C PRO A 182 -22.80 -9.05 0.86
N GLU A 183 -22.05 -10.15 1.02
CA GLU A 183 -20.65 -10.13 1.45
C GLU A 183 -19.76 -10.98 0.54
N VAL A 184 -18.50 -10.59 0.41
CA VAL A 184 -17.48 -11.32 -0.34
C VAL A 184 -16.18 -11.40 0.47
N ALA A 185 -15.40 -12.46 0.23
CA ALA A 185 -14.09 -12.61 0.82
C ALA A 185 -13.14 -11.53 0.30
N CYS A 186 -12.70 -10.62 1.17
CA CYS A 186 -11.80 -9.54 0.81
C CYS A 186 -10.35 -10.04 0.77
N TYR A 187 -9.85 -10.33 -0.43
CA TYR A 187 -8.45 -10.73 -0.62
C TYR A 187 -7.46 -9.66 -0.13
N THR A 188 -7.76 -8.39 -0.38
CA THR A 188 -6.91 -7.26 0.04
C THR A 188 -6.74 -7.20 1.56
N CYS A 189 -7.79 -7.48 2.36
CA CYS A 189 -7.71 -7.52 3.82
C CYS A 189 -6.70 -8.56 4.36
N ARG A 190 -6.36 -9.59 3.59
CA ARG A 190 -5.33 -10.57 3.99
C ARG A 190 -3.91 -9.97 3.96
N HIS A 191 -3.71 -8.90 3.19
CA HIS A 191 -2.40 -8.33 2.91
C HIS A 191 -2.27 -6.87 3.34
N ALA A 192 -3.36 -6.09 3.32
CA ALA A 192 -3.35 -4.69 3.68
C ALA A 192 -3.48 -4.54 5.20
N TYR A 193 -2.48 -3.90 5.81
CA TYR A 193 -2.43 -3.65 7.24
C TYR A 193 -2.13 -2.18 7.51
N ARG A 194 -2.66 -1.67 8.63
CA ARG A 194 -2.38 -0.31 9.06
C ARG A 194 -0.91 -0.16 9.43
N VAL A 195 -0.34 0.97 9.08
CA VAL A 195 0.97 1.36 9.53
C VAL A 195 0.87 1.84 10.98
N THR A 196 1.68 1.26 11.86
CA THR A 196 1.70 1.56 13.30
C THR A 196 2.94 2.34 13.72
N GLY A 197 4.01 2.35 12.90
CA GLY A 197 5.23 3.05 13.25
C GLY A 197 6.20 3.26 12.10
N TYR A 198 7.04 4.30 12.25
CA TYR A 198 8.10 4.65 11.32
C TYR A 198 9.44 4.80 12.03
N GLN A 199 10.49 4.26 11.43
CA GLN A 199 11.86 4.54 11.81
C GLN A 199 12.65 5.05 10.59
N ARG A 200 13.24 6.24 10.76
CA ARG A 200 14.21 6.81 9.81
C ARG A 200 15.49 5.97 9.84
N VAL A 201 15.87 5.39 8.71
CA VAL A 201 17.12 4.59 8.62
C VAL A 201 18.25 5.44 8.05
N GLY A 202 18.00 6.15 6.95
CA GLY A 202 19.03 6.97 6.29
C GLY A 202 18.90 6.98 4.77
N TRP A 203 19.82 7.63 4.08
CA TRP A 203 19.87 7.60 2.62
C TRP A 203 20.26 6.20 2.14
N LEU A 204 19.68 5.76 1.02
CA LEU A 204 20.02 4.47 0.41
C LEU A 204 21.48 4.43 -0.03
N ILE A 205 21.91 5.46 -0.76
CA ILE A 205 23.32 5.73 -1.01
C ILE A 205 23.76 6.76 0.01
N PRO A 206 24.76 6.46 0.86
CA PRO A 206 25.32 7.44 1.78
C PRO A 206 25.73 8.69 1.00
N ARG A 207 25.08 9.82 1.28
CA ARG A 207 25.48 11.09 0.68
C ARG A 207 26.86 11.43 1.23
N THR A 208 27.87 11.45 0.36
CA THR A 208 29.16 12.06 0.68
C THR A 208 28.84 13.45 1.19
N ARG A 209 29.17 13.73 2.46
CA ARG A 209 29.12 15.09 2.99
C ARG A 209 29.88 15.94 1.96
N PRO A 210 29.30 17.01 1.39
CA PRO A 210 30.06 17.87 0.51
C PRO A 210 31.35 18.16 1.24
N ALA A 211 32.50 17.84 0.63
CA ALA A 211 33.79 18.24 1.18
C ALA A 211 33.60 19.71 1.55
N ALA A 212 33.76 20.04 2.84
CA ALA A 212 33.52 21.40 3.30
C ALA A 212 34.23 22.30 2.30
N VAL A 213 33.47 23.11 1.56
CA VAL A 213 34.05 24.03 0.57
C VAL A 213 35.17 24.71 1.35
N PRO A 214 36.45 24.57 0.94
CA PRO A 214 37.53 25.16 1.69
C PRO A 214 37.13 26.61 1.84
N LYS A 215 36.92 27.03 3.09
CA LYS A 215 36.45 28.39 3.40
C LYS A 215 37.34 29.29 2.56
N SER A 216 36.76 29.97 1.57
CA SER A 216 37.46 30.96 0.77
C SER A 216 38.32 31.77 1.75
N PRO A 217 39.64 31.91 1.52
CA PRO A 217 40.53 32.52 2.49
C PRO A 217 39.87 33.82 2.94
N LYS A 218 39.59 33.93 4.25
CA LYS A 218 38.97 35.11 4.83
C LYS A 218 39.74 36.30 4.28
N SER A 219 39.08 37.15 3.50
CA SER A 219 39.67 38.39 3.02
C SER A 219 40.35 39.07 4.21
N PRO A 220 41.61 39.52 4.09
CA PRO A 220 42.31 40.11 5.21
C PRO A 220 41.45 41.24 5.79
N ASP A 221 41.23 41.19 7.10
CA ASP A 221 40.41 42.15 7.81
C ASP A 221 41.04 43.54 7.65
N ARG A 222 40.37 44.40 6.87
CA ARG A 222 40.83 45.75 6.56
C ARG A 222 41.20 46.53 7.82
N ARG A 223 40.44 46.36 8.91
CA ARG A 223 40.74 46.98 10.21
C ARG A 223 42.05 46.50 10.82
N ARG A 224 42.39 45.23 10.63
CA ARG A 224 43.65 44.66 11.14
C ARG A 224 44.85 45.18 10.36
N ILE A 225 44.72 45.36 9.04
CA ILE A 225 45.78 45.96 8.22
C ILE A 225 45.93 47.45 8.56
N GLU A 226 44.82 48.19 8.70
CA GLU A 226 44.86 49.61 9.09
C GLU A 226 45.50 49.79 10.49
N ALA A 227 45.20 48.91 11.44
CA ALA A 227 45.83 48.93 12.76
C ALA A 227 47.34 48.61 12.72
N GLN A 228 47.76 47.67 11.86
CA GLN A 228 49.18 47.36 11.67
C GLN A 228 49.93 48.52 11.01
N LEU A 229 49.32 49.17 10.01
CA LEU A 229 49.89 50.33 9.34
C LEU A 229 50.11 51.48 10.33
N SER A 230 49.07 51.83 11.10
CA SER A 230 49.16 52.89 12.10
C SER A 230 50.23 52.62 13.16
N LYS A 231 50.40 51.36 13.58
CA LYS A 231 51.46 50.98 14.52
C LYS A 231 52.85 51.17 13.92
N ILE A 232 53.07 50.74 12.69
CA ILE A 232 54.37 50.88 12.00
C ILE A 232 54.69 52.35 11.76
N GLU A 233 53.70 53.17 11.38
CA GLU A 233 53.87 54.62 11.20
C GLU A 233 54.28 55.31 12.51
N ALA A 234 53.65 54.96 13.63
CA ALA A 234 54.03 55.48 14.95
C ALA A 234 55.45 55.06 15.37
N GLU A 235 55.84 53.81 15.10
CA GLU A 235 57.20 53.34 15.36
C GLU A 235 58.24 54.07 14.49
N ALA A 236 57.93 54.30 13.20
CA ALA A 236 58.80 55.05 12.29
C ALA A 236 58.98 56.51 12.74
N GLU A 237 57.92 57.16 13.22
CA GLU A 237 58.00 58.52 13.73
C GLU A 237 58.82 58.63 15.02
N SER A 238 58.67 57.64 15.92
CA SER A 238 59.49 57.52 17.12
C SER A 238 60.99 57.37 16.79
N LEU A 239 61.32 56.50 15.83
CA LEU A 239 62.69 56.31 15.37
C LEU A 239 63.26 57.57 14.71
N ARG A 240 62.48 58.29 13.90
CA ARG A 240 62.88 59.58 13.31
C ARG A 240 63.13 60.64 14.38
N LYS A 241 62.33 60.68 15.44
CA LYS A 241 62.55 61.60 16.57
C LYS A 241 63.86 61.27 17.29
N ARG A 242 64.12 59.98 17.54
CA ARG A 242 65.34 59.52 18.19
C ARG A 242 66.59 59.79 17.36
N LEU A 243 66.51 59.69 16.03
CA LEU A 243 67.58 60.11 15.12
C LEU A 243 67.85 61.61 15.22
N ARG A 244 66.80 62.46 15.20
CA ARG A 244 66.96 63.91 15.38
C ARG A 244 67.57 64.28 16.74
N GLU A 245 67.22 63.57 17.80
CA GLU A 245 67.81 63.77 19.13
C GLU A 245 69.30 63.40 19.17
N LEU A 246 69.71 62.34 18.45
CA LEU A 246 71.11 61.97 18.29
C LEU A 246 71.89 62.98 17.43
N ASP A 247 71.27 63.48 16.35
CA ASP A 247 71.88 64.48 15.47
C ASP A 247 72.03 65.85 16.15
N ASN A 248 71.07 66.24 16.99
CA ASN A 248 71.11 67.48 17.77
C ASN A 248 71.99 67.41 19.04
N GLY A 249 72.35 66.20 19.48
CA GLY A 249 73.27 65.96 20.61
C GLY A 249 74.75 65.85 20.20
N ALA A 250 75.05 65.99 18.91
CA ALA A 250 76.40 65.91 18.33
C ALA A 250 76.94 67.28 17.87
N GLY A 251 76.46 68.38 18.47
CA GLY A 251 76.94 69.75 18.26
C GLY A 251 77.71 70.29 19.46
#